data_AF-A0A920AEF6-F1
#
_entry.id   AF-A0A920AEF6-F1
#
_cell.length_a   1.000
_cell.length_b   1.000
_cell.length_c   1.000
_cell.angle_alpha   90.00
_cell.angle_beta   90.00
_cell.angle_gamma   90.00
#
_symmetry.space_group_name_H-M   'P 1'
#
loop_
_entity.id
_entity.type
_entity.pdbx_description
1 polymer ?
#
loop_
_entity_poly.entity_id
_entity_poly.type
_entity_poly.pdbx_seq_one_letter_code
_entity_poly.pdbx_strand_id
1 'polypeptide(L)'
;MVQQESRLKVADNTGAKEVLCIRVLGGTRRRYASLGDKIVVTVKAAIPAGTVKKGQVSTAVVVRTKKKYAVKMDHIFVLMTMLVFC
;
A
#
# COMPACT_ATOMS: atom_id res chain seq x y z
N MET A 1 -10.11 -5.82 1.18
CA MET A 1 -9.52 -6.62 0.10
C MET A 1 -8.94 -5.66 -0.92
N VAL A 2 -7.70 -5.88 -1.32
CA VAL A 2 -6.93 -5.07 -2.29
C VAL A 2 -6.62 -5.94 -3.49
N GLN A 3 -6.75 -5.40 -4.69
CA GLN A 3 -6.41 -6.10 -5.94
C GLN A 3 -5.40 -5.30 -6.75
N GLN A 4 -4.95 -5.84 -7.88
CA GLN A 4 -4.16 -5.07 -8.84
C GLN A 4 -4.94 -3.83 -9.29
N GLU A 5 -4.21 -2.77 -9.62
CA GLU A 5 -4.74 -1.46 -10.04
C GLU A 5 -5.59 -0.72 -8.99
N SER A 6 -5.62 -1.22 -7.75
CA SER A 6 -6.25 -0.51 -6.64
C SER A 6 -5.41 0.70 -6.22
N ARG A 7 -6.03 1.87 -6.10
CA ARG A 7 -5.43 3.05 -5.47
C ARG A 7 -5.61 2.99 -3.95
N LEU A 8 -4.51 3.20 -3.24
CA LEU A 8 -4.44 3.07 -1.78
C LEU A 8 -3.84 4.34 -1.20
N LYS A 9 -4.33 4.74 -0.02
CA LYS A 9 -3.71 5.81 0.75
C LYS A 9 -2.56 5.25 1.55
N VAL A 10 -1.49 6.04 1.67
CA VAL A 10 -0.33 5.62 2.46
C VAL A 10 -0.47 6.16 3.88
N ALA A 11 -0.11 5.33 4.85
CA ALA A 11 -0.06 5.68 6.27
C ALA A 11 1.38 5.54 6.77
N ASP A 12 2.27 6.35 6.20
CA ASP A 12 3.69 6.36 6.54
C ASP A 12 4.24 7.80 6.61
N ASN A 13 5.47 7.91 7.08
CA ASN A 13 6.24 9.16 7.13
C ASN A 13 7.21 9.31 5.94
N THR A 14 7.15 8.44 4.93
CA THR A 14 8.05 8.51 3.75
C THR A 14 7.71 9.68 2.82
N GLY A 15 6.50 10.22 2.94
CA GLY A 15 6.00 11.32 2.13
C GLY A 15 5.19 10.88 0.91
N ALA A 16 4.92 9.58 0.73
CA ALA A 16 3.92 9.13 -0.24
C ALA A 16 2.50 9.47 0.25
N LYS A 17 1.64 9.92 -0.67
CA LYS A 17 0.23 10.20 -0.40
C LYS A 17 -0.67 9.10 -0.96
N GLU A 18 -0.42 8.75 -2.21
CA GLU A 18 -1.18 7.74 -2.94
C GLU A 18 -0.26 6.79 -3.67
N VAL A 19 -0.64 5.51 -3.64
CA VAL A 19 0.03 4.45 -4.36
C VAL A 19 -0.95 3.61 -5.15
N LEU A 20 -0.48 3.01 -6.23
CA LEU A 20 -1.20 2.05 -7.04
C LEU A 20 -0.62 0.65 -6.80
N CYS A 21 -1.46 -0.33 -6.48
CA CYS A 21 -1.06 -1.72 -6.39
C CYS A 21 -0.76 -2.29 -7.78
N ILE A 22 0.46 -2.78 -7.99
CA ILE A 22 0.87 -3.45 -9.23
C ILE A 22 0.70 -4.96 -9.09
N ARG A 23 1.05 -5.51 -7.91
CA ARG A 23 1.06 -6.96 -7.69
C ARG A 23 0.81 -7.31 -6.23
N VAL A 24 0.01 -8.35 -6.02
CA VAL A 24 -0.14 -9.00 -4.71
C VAL A 24 0.88 -10.14 -4.59
N LEU A 25 1.66 -10.16 -3.51
CA LEU A 25 2.65 -11.21 -3.26
C LEU A 25 2.05 -12.36 -2.44
N GLY A 26 2.71 -13.52 -2.45
CA GLY A 26 2.34 -14.67 -1.60
C GLY A 26 1.62 -15.81 -2.31
N GLY A 27 2.05 -16.20 -3.51
CA GLY A 27 1.66 -17.44 -4.19
C GLY A 27 1.26 -17.30 -5.66
N THR A 28 1.10 -18.44 -6.33
CA THR A 28 0.63 -18.52 -7.73
C THR A 28 -0.87 -18.21 -7.80
N ARG A 29 -1.28 -17.35 -8.75
CA ARG A 29 -2.70 -16.91 -8.98
C ARG A 29 -3.39 -16.20 -7.79
N ARG A 30 -2.63 -15.60 -6.87
CA ARG A 30 -3.24 -14.79 -5.80
C ARG A 30 -3.82 -13.48 -6.36
N ARG A 31 -5.15 -13.33 -6.23
CA ARG A 31 -5.91 -12.18 -6.78
C ARG A 31 -6.12 -11.03 -5.79
N TYR A 32 -6.13 -11.33 -4.49
CA TYR A 32 -6.48 -10.38 -3.45
C TYR A 32 -5.48 -10.38 -2.30
N ALA A 33 -5.22 -9.18 -1.79
CA ALA A 33 -4.52 -8.93 -0.53
C ALA A 33 -5.50 -8.54 0.58
N SER A 34 -5.22 -9.05 1.77
CA SER A 34 -5.87 -8.78 3.05
C SER A 34 -4.87 -8.12 4.00
N LEU A 35 -5.28 -7.87 5.25
CA LEU A 35 -4.40 -7.33 6.29
C LEU A 35 -3.15 -8.19 6.46
N GLY A 36 -1.98 -7.55 6.60
CA GLY A 36 -0.69 -8.22 6.77
C GLY A 36 -0.03 -8.71 5.48
N ASP A 37 -0.76 -8.71 4.35
CA ASP A 37 -0.18 -9.15 3.08
C ASP A 37 0.79 -8.12 2.51
N LYS A 38 1.87 -8.63 1.89
CA LYS A 38 2.83 -7.82 1.13
C LYS A 38 2.33 -7.59 -0.29
N ILE A 39 2.44 -6.35 -0.74
CA ILE A 39 2.06 -5.92 -2.09
C ILE A 39 3.17 -5.07 -2.70
N VAL A 40 3.29 -5.09 -4.02
CA VAL A 40 4.17 -4.20 -4.79
C VAL A 40 3.33 -3.03 -5.27
N VAL A 41 3.80 -1.81 -5.02
CA VAL A 41 3.08 -0.58 -5.33
C VAL A 41 3.96 0.41 -6.08
N THR A 42 3.35 1.30 -6.86
CA THR A 42 4.00 2.48 -7.43
C THR A 42 3.42 3.75 -6.84
N VAL A 43 4.28 4.71 -6.52
CA VAL A 43 3.90 6.00 -5.95
C VAL A 43 3.26 6.87 -7.05
N LYS A 44 2.00 7.27 -6.87
CA LYS A 44 1.29 8.15 -7.80
C LYS A 44 1.30 9.61 -7.36
N ALA A 45 1.33 9.85 -6.05
CA ALA A 45 1.46 11.17 -5.47
C ALA A 45 2.41 11.12 -4.26
N ALA A 46 3.33 12.08 -4.19
CA ALA A 46 4.27 12.25 -3.09
C ALA A 46 4.39 13.74 -2.74
N ILE A 47 4.83 14.03 -1.52
CA ILE A 47 5.21 15.37 -1.07
C ILE A 47 6.58 15.71 -1.67
N PRO A 48 6.83 16.95 -2.11
CA PRO A 48 8.12 17.34 -2.71
C PRO A 48 9.35 17.09 -1.83
N ALA A 49 9.20 17.22 -0.50
CA ALA A 49 10.25 16.99 0.48
C ALA A 49 10.29 15.54 1.02
N GLY A 50 9.47 14.64 0.48
CA GLY A 50 9.43 13.23 0.90
C GLY A 50 10.65 12.44 0.42
N THR A 51 10.98 11.37 1.14
CA THR A 51 12.05 10.44 0.76
C THR A 51 11.73 9.69 -0.54
N VAL A 52 10.45 9.55 -0.87
CA VAL A 52 9.96 8.77 -2.01
C VAL A 52 9.47 9.66 -3.14
N LYS A 53 9.84 9.32 -4.38
CA LYS A 53 9.51 10.09 -5.57
C LYS A 53 8.29 9.53 -6.29
N LYS A 54 7.54 10.39 -6.98
CA LYS A 54 6.47 9.96 -7.89
C LYS A 54 7.03 9.00 -8.95
N GLY A 55 6.33 7.89 -9.18
CA GLY A 55 6.73 6.83 -10.10
C GLY A 55 7.59 5.72 -9.48
N GLN A 56 8.17 5.96 -8.29
CA GLN A 56 8.99 4.95 -7.61
C GLN A 56 8.17 3.70 -7.28
N VAL A 57 8.76 2.54 -7.53
CA VAL A 57 8.19 1.24 -7.16
C VAL A 57 8.74 0.83 -5.80
N SER A 58 7.87 0.35 -4.92
CA SER A 58 8.24 -0.07 -3.57
C SER A 58 7.34 -1.20 -3.09
N THR A 59 7.80 -1.92 -2.08
CA THR A 59 6.99 -2.92 -1.38
C THR A 59 6.24 -2.24 -0.23
N ALA A 60 5.02 -2.68 0.02
CA ALA A 60 4.19 -2.20 1.11
C ALA A 60 3.43 -3.35 1.77
N VAL A 61 3.00 -3.13 3.01
CA VAL A 61 2.15 -4.04 3.77
C VAL A 61 0.78 -3.40 3.96
N VAL A 62 -0.28 -4.19 3.76
CA VAL A 62 -1.65 -3.75 4.00
C VAL A 62 -1.92 -3.73 5.50
N VAL A 63 -2.14 -2.54 6.07
CA VAL A 63 -2.35 -2.37 7.52
C VAL A 63 -3.80 -2.15 7.90
N ARG A 64 -4.63 -1.64 6.99
CA ARG A 64 -6.08 -1.44 7.22
C ARG A 64 -6.88 -1.74 5.96
N THR A 65 -8.01 -2.45 6.08
CA THR A 65 -8.94 -2.68 4.96
C THR A 65 -10.39 -2.42 5.38
N LYS A 66 -11.21 -1.87 4.47
CA LYS A 66 -12.63 -1.55 4.69
C LYS A 66 -13.54 -2.79 4.87
N LYS A 67 -13.16 -3.94 4.32
CA LYS A 67 -14.03 -5.12 4.24
C LYS A 67 -13.71 -6.10 5.36
N LYS A 68 -14.39 -5.97 6.52
CA LYS A 68 -14.82 -7.06 7.46
C LYS A 68 -15.01 -6.65 8.94
N TYR A 69 -14.59 -5.46 9.39
CA TYR A 69 -14.85 -5.04 10.78
C TYR A 69 -16.02 -4.06 10.83
N ALA A 70 -16.87 -4.16 11.86
CA ALA A 70 -18.13 -3.44 12.07
C ALA A 70 -18.04 -1.89 12.13
N VAL A 71 -16.91 -1.32 11.73
CA VAL A 71 -16.62 0.10 11.75
C VAL A 71 -16.47 0.59 10.31
N LYS A 72 -17.38 1.45 9.88
CA LYS A 72 -17.37 2.09 8.56
C LYS A 72 -16.08 2.92 8.44
N MET A 73 -15.12 2.48 7.62
CA MET A 73 -13.87 3.18 7.38
C MET A 73 -13.76 3.54 5.89
N ASP A 74 -13.40 4.79 5.59
CA ASP A 74 -13.49 5.32 4.23
C ASP A 74 -12.32 4.90 3.33
N HIS A 75 -11.17 4.55 3.89
CA HIS A 75 -9.95 4.32 3.12
C HIS A 75 -9.14 3.08 3.58
N ILE A 76 -8.58 2.36 2.60
CA ILE A 76 -7.60 1.29 2.80
C ILE A 76 -6.22 1.93 2.92
N PHE A 77 -5.47 1.57 3.96
CA PHE A 77 -4.15 2.12 4.22
C PHE A 77 -3.06 1.06 4.08
N VAL A 78 -1.92 1.51 3.57
CA VAL A 78 -0.70 0.71 3.41
C VAL A 78 0.47 1.41 4.07
N LEU A 79 1.37 0.61 4.64
CA LEU A 79 2.66 1.06 5.17
C LEU A 79 3.73 0.68 4.16
N MET A 80 4.52 1.64 3.67
CA MET A 80 5.65 1.31 2.81
C MET A 80 6.74 0.66 3.66
N THR A 81 7.21 -0.52 3.26
CA THR A 81 8.23 -1.26 4.01
C THR A 81 9.65 -0.74 3.73
N MET A 82 9.81 0.57 3.49
CA MET A 82 11.15 1.17 3.36
C MET A 82 11.90 1.23 4.69
N LEU A 83 11.22 1.02 5.82
CA LEU A 83 11.89 0.67 7.08
C LEU A 83 12.21 -0.83 7.08
N VAL A 84 13.40 -1.16 6.59
CA VAL A 84 14.19 -2.17 7.29
C VAL A 84 14.37 -1.61 8.70
N PHE A 85 13.95 -2.37 9.70
CA PHE A 85 14.37 -2.17 11.09
C PHE A 85 15.91 -2.06 11.11
N CYS A 86 16.43 -0.84 11.16
CA CYS A 86 17.75 -0.50 11.65
C CYS A 86 17.70 0.93 12.17
#